data_AF-A0A959RL39-F1
#
_entry.id   AF-A0A959RL39-F1
#
_cell.length_a   1.000
_cell.length_b   1.000
_cell.length_c   1.000
_cell.angle_alpha   90.00
_cell.angle_beta   90.00
_cell.angle_gamma   90.00
#
_symmetry.space_group_name_H-M   'P 1'
#
loop_
_entity.id
_entity.type
_entity.pdbx_description
1 polymer ?
#
loop_
_entity_poly.entity_id
_entity_poly.type
_entity_poly.pdbx_seq_one_letter_code
_entity_poly.pdbx_strand_id
1 'polypeptide(L)'
;MSRSKKYYLAPLLLSGLIFISNFLNTTLFGQEIINFAVWFILSLFIFAIGWITNNTLGWVHGGKIVFSVIVAMAVISAMLVSFFSDYFLTENLLFENIILFTLRNIFLGSMAFFGMSVSELVNSQRSIENYKNQDNEKLIKEASKKAELMLKEAKLESDKIIFEATKKASAIIEQKNRLERKIKEFIDVEKEIIKKYESDKQ
;
A
#
# COMPACT_ATOMS: atom_id res chain seq x y z
N MET A 1 11.80 -1.66 -11.02
CA MET A 1 11.89 -2.59 -12.16
C MET A 1 10.62 -2.37 -12.97
N SER A 2 10.54 -1.78 -14.17
CA SER A 2 11.47 -1.48 -15.26
C SER A 2 11.32 -0.02 -15.71
N ARG A 3 12.38 0.59 -16.26
CA ARG A 3 12.34 1.92 -16.91
C ARG A 3 11.58 1.77 -18.24
N SER A 4 10.28 2.02 -18.25
CA SER A 4 9.49 1.99 -19.48
C SER A 4 9.81 3.22 -20.35
N LYS A 5 9.84 3.03 -21.67
CA LYS A 5 10.13 4.05 -22.69
C LYS A 5 9.51 5.40 -22.29
N LYS A 6 10.33 6.45 -22.20
CA LYS A 6 9.85 7.81 -21.85
C LYS A 6 8.93 8.31 -22.97
N TYR A 7 7.63 8.14 -22.81
CA TYR A 7 6.64 8.61 -23.78
C TYR A 7 6.47 10.12 -23.63
N TYR A 8 7.30 10.89 -24.34
CA TYR A 8 7.17 12.35 -24.49
C TYR A 8 5.93 12.78 -25.29
N LEU A 9 5.10 11.82 -25.72
CA LEU A 9 3.85 12.06 -26.43
C LEU A 9 2.84 12.85 -25.58
N ALA A 10 2.78 12.61 -24.27
CA ALA A 10 1.84 13.30 -23.39
C ALA A 10 2.14 14.82 -23.28
N PRO A 11 3.39 15.25 -23.01
CA PRO A 11 3.76 16.66 -23.10
C PRO A 11 3.56 17.30 -24.48
N LEU A 12 3.78 16.53 -25.55
CA LEU A 12 3.55 17.00 -26.93
C LEU A 12 2.05 17.26 -27.19
N LEU A 13 1.18 16.33 -26.77
CA LEU A 13 -0.27 16.48 -26.86
C LEU A 13 -0.78 17.65 -26.00
N LEU A 14 -0.18 17.86 -24.82
CA LEU A 14 -0.47 19.02 -23.98
C LEU A 14 -0.19 20.33 -24.74
N SER A 15 0.99 20.44 -25.36
CA SER A 15 1.36 21.62 -26.15
C SER A 15 0.40 21.86 -27.31
N GLY A 16 0.02 20.80 -28.04
CA GLY A 16 -0.94 20.89 -29.14
C GLY A 16 -2.32 21.37 -28.69
N LEU A 17 -2.83 20.88 -27.56
CA LEU A 17 -4.14 21.29 -27.04
C LEU A 17 -4.16 22.74 -26.53
N ILE A 18 -3.10 23.18 -25.84
CA ILE A 18 -3.01 24.58 -25.41
C ILE A 18 -2.92 25.49 -26.64
N PHE A 19 -2.19 25.09 -27.70
CA PHE A 19 -2.14 25.82 -28.96
C PHE A 19 -3.50 25.96 -29.63
N ILE A 20 -4.23 24.85 -29.80
CA ILE A 20 -5.57 24.87 -30.41
C ILE A 20 -6.55 25.71 -29.58
N SER A 21 -6.38 25.74 -28.25
CA SER A 21 -7.22 26.54 -27.37
C SER A 21 -7.21 28.03 -27.72
N ASN A 22 -6.08 28.58 -28.17
CA ASN A 22 -5.99 30.00 -28.51
C ASN A 22 -6.88 30.40 -29.70
N PHE A 23 -7.29 29.45 -30.56
CA PHE A 23 -8.13 29.71 -31.73
C PHE A 23 -9.64 29.61 -31.45
N LEU A 24 -10.04 29.20 -30.24
CA LEU A 24 -11.45 28.99 -29.87
C LEU A 24 -12.26 30.29 -29.79
N ASN A 25 -11.62 31.46 -29.68
CA ASN A 25 -12.33 32.76 -29.56
C ASN A 25 -12.62 33.43 -30.90
N THR A 26 -12.40 32.72 -32.01
CA THR A 26 -12.67 33.22 -33.36
C THR A 26 -14.17 33.11 -33.67
N THR A 27 -14.65 33.89 -34.65
CA THR A 27 -16.05 33.93 -35.11
C THR A 27 -16.67 32.56 -35.47
N LEU A 28 -15.86 31.50 -35.55
CA LEU A 28 -16.26 30.10 -35.70
C LEU A 28 -17.16 29.58 -34.56
N PHE A 29 -17.10 30.17 -33.36
CA PHE A 29 -17.88 29.74 -32.19
C PHE A 29 -18.68 30.90 -31.59
N GLY A 30 -19.46 31.61 -32.40
CA GLY A 30 -20.20 32.83 -32.02
C GLY A 30 -21.28 32.73 -30.93
N GLN A 31 -21.29 31.67 -30.12
CA GLN A 31 -22.17 31.54 -28.94
C GLN A 31 -21.35 31.35 -27.67
N GLU A 32 -21.52 32.24 -26.69
CA GLU A 32 -20.78 32.25 -25.42
C GLU A 32 -20.88 30.91 -24.66
N ILE A 33 -22.04 30.25 -24.71
CA ILE A 33 -22.28 28.96 -24.06
C ILE A 33 -21.44 27.85 -24.70
N ILE A 34 -21.33 27.83 -26.03
CA ILE A 34 -20.54 26.84 -26.77
C ILE A 34 -19.05 27.06 -26.49
N ASN A 35 -18.59 28.32 -26.46
CA ASN A 35 -17.21 28.66 -26.10
C ASN A 35 -16.83 28.16 -24.71
N PHE A 36 -17.70 28.39 -23.73
CA PHE A 36 -17.47 27.90 -22.38
C PHE A 36 -17.40 26.37 -22.32
N ALA A 37 -18.33 25.67 -22.97
CA ALA A 37 -18.37 24.20 -22.96
C ALA A 37 -17.12 23.58 -23.60
N VAL A 38 -16.68 24.10 -24.76
CA VAL A 38 -15.48 23.60 -25.44
C VAL A 38 -14.23 23.88 -24.60
N TRP A 39 -14.14 25.06 -24.00
CA TRP A 39 -13.03 25.40 -23.11
C TRP A 39 -12.99 24.51 -21.86
N PHE A 40 -14.15 24.21 -21.27
CA PHE A 40 -14.25 23.32 -20.12
C PHE A 40 -13.83 21.89 -20.48
N ILE A 41 -14.30 21.35 -21.59
CA ILE A 41 -13.90 20.01 -22.09
C ILE A 41 -12.39 19.97 -22.32
N LEU A 42 -11.82 21.02 -22.91
CA LEU A 42 -10.38 21.12 -23.15
C LEU A 42 -9.59 21.15 -21.83
N SER A 43 -10.11 21.81 -20.79
CA SER A 43 -9.52 21.80 -19.45
C SER A 43 -9.49 20.38 -18.84
N LEU A 44 -10.56 19.59 -19.03
CA LEU A 44 -10.61 18.20 -18.57
C LEU A 44 -9.63 17.29 -19.32
N PHE A 45 -9.47 17.48 -20.64
CA PHE A 45 -8.44 16.76 -21.40
C PHE A 45 -7.04 17.10 -20.93
N ILE A 46 -6.77 18.38 -20.67
CA ILE A 46 -5.48 18.83 -20.15
C ILE A 46 -5.21 18.26 -18.75
N PHE A 47 -6.24 18.20 -17.89
CA PHE A 47 -6.16 17.51 -16.61
C PHE A 47 -5.77 16.03 -16.78
N ALA A 48 -6.44 15.30 -17.67
CA ALA A 48 -6.16 13.90 -17.92
C ALA A 48 -4.74 13.69 -18.46
N ILE A 49 -4.24 14.59 -19.31
CA ILE A 49 -2.86 14.55 -19.80
C ILE A 49 -1.87 14.84 -18.68
N GLY A 50 -2.16 15.80 -17.81
CA GLY A 50 -1.38 16.04 -16.59
C GLY A 50 -1.29 14.78 -15.73
N TRP A 51 -2.41 14.12 -15.50
CA TRP A 51 -2.47 12.84 -14.78
C TRP A 51 -1.57 11.77 -15.41
N ILE A 52 -1.70 11.55 -16.72
CA ILE A 52 -0.89 10.56 -17.47
C ILE A 52 0.60 10.93 -17.43
N THR A 53 0.92 12.22 -17.50
CA THR A 53 2.29 12.73 -17.42
C THR A 53 2.92 12.39 -16.08
N ASN A 54 2.20 12.56 -14.97
CA ASN A 54 2.70 12.17 -13.65
C ASN A 54 2.91 10.66 -13.57
N ASN A 55 1.97 9.86 -14.07
CA ASN A 55 2.07 8.41 -14.02
C ASN A 55 3.22 7.84 -14.88
N THR A 56 3.65 8.55 -15.93
CA THR A 56 4.70 8.09 -16.86
C THR A 56 6.09 8.66 -16.56
N LEU A 57 6.18 9.94 -16.20
CA LEU A 57 7.44 10.67 -16.03
C LEU A 57 7.73 11.02 -14.56
N GLY A 58 6.75 10.85 -13.67
CA GLY A 58 6.84 11.21 -12.25
C GLY A 58 6.74 12.70 -11.99
N TRP A 59 6.46 13.07 -10.73
CA TRP A 59 6.20 14.44 -10.31
C TRP A 59 7.33 15.42 -10.66
N VAL A 60 8.57 15.07 -10.31
CA VAL A 60 9.71 16.00 -10.46
C VAL A 60 10.08 16.22 -11.92
N HIS A 61 10.15 15.17 -12.74
CA HIS A 61 10.56 15.30 -14.14
C HIS A 61 9.38 15.74 -15.03
N GLY A 62 8.20 15.16 -14.83
CA GLY A 62 6.98 15.57 -15.52
C GLY A 62 6.61 17.02 -15.22
N GLY A 63 6.72 17.45 -13.97
CA GLY A 63 6.40 18.82 -13.56
C GLY A 63 7.30 19.86 -14.22
N LYS A 64 8.62 19.58 -14.33
CA LYS A 64 9.55 20.44 -15.08
C LYS A 64 9.15 20.57 -16.55
N ILE A 65 8.77 19.47 -17.17
CA ILE A 65 8.36 19.45 -18.58
C ILE A 65 7.06 20.25 -18.77
N VAL A 66 6.03 20.00 -17.95
CA VAL A 66 4.76 20.72 -18.00
C VAL A 66 4.98 22.22 -17.78
N PHE A 67 5.81 22.60 -16.80
CA PHE A 67 6.18 23.99 -16.58
C PHE A 67 6.81 24.63 -17.81
N SER A 68 7.81 23.98 -18.41
CA SER A 68 8.47 24.48 -19.62
C SER A 68 7.50 24.63 -20.80
N VAL A 69 6.56 23.70 -20.96
CA VAL A 69 5.53 23.77 -22.01
C VAL A 69 4.62 24.98 -21.80
N ILE A 70 4.18 25.24 -20.57
CA ILE A 70 3.31 26.39 -20.27
C ILE A 70 4.03 27.71 -20.57
N VAL A 71 5.29 27.84 -20.13
CA VAL A 71 6.09 29.05 -20.39
C VAL A 71 6.33 29.24 -21.89
N ALA A 72 6.74 28.19 -22.60
CA ALA A 72 6.94 28.25 -24.05
C ALA A 72 5.66 28.65 -24.78
N MET A 73 4.52 28.08 -24.37
CA MET A 73 3.24 28.33 -25.00
C MET A 73 2.69 29.72 -24.71
N ALA A 74 2.94 30.28 -23.52
CA ALA A 74 2.64 31.67 -23.21
C ALA A 74 3.42 32.64 -24.10
N VAL A 75 4.72 32.39 -24.32
CA VAL A 75 5.57 33.20 -25.22
C VAL A 75 5.09 33.09 -26.67
N ILE A 76 4.83 31.88 -27.16
CA ILE A 76 4.29 31.66 -28.52
C ILE A 76 2.94 32.35 -28.69
N SER A 77 2.07 32.27 -27.69
CA SER A 77 0.76 32.94 -27.73
C SER A 77 0.89 34.46 -27.75
N ALA A 78 1.78 35.04 -26.95
CA ALA A 78 2.03 36.48 -26.96
C ALA A 78 2.58 36.94 -28.33
N MET A 79 3.48 36.13 -28.93
CA MET A 79 4.01 36.36 -30.27
C MET A 79 2.88 36.30 -31.32
N LEU A 80 2.02 35.28 -31.29
CA LEU A 80 0.90 35.15 -32.23
C LEU A 80 -0.07 36.34 -32.14
N VAL A 81 -0.44 36.76 -30.93
CA VAL A 81 -1.33 37.92 -30.73
C VAL A 81 -0.67 39.21 -31.24
N SER A 82 0.64 39.36 -31.08
CA SER A 82 1.37 40.55 -31.54
C SER A 82 1.56 40.62 -33.06
N PHE A 83 1.80 39.49 -33.74
CA PHE A 83 2.01 39.44 -35.19
C PHE A 83 0.71 39.33 -36.00
N PHE A 84 -0.31 38.70 -35.42
CA PHE A 84 -1.63 38.51 -36.03
C PHE A 84 -2.70 39.32 -35.29
N SER A 85 -2.36 40.55 -34.91
CA SER A 85 -3.25 41.47 -34.20
C SER A 85 -4.66 41.48 -34.80
N ASP A 86 -4.75 41.61 -36.11
CA ASP A 86 -6.01 41.81 -36.83
C ASP A 86 -6.94 40.58 -36.77
N TYR A 87 -6.39 39.40 -36.48
CA TYR A 87 -7.14 38.16 -36.32
C TYR A 87 -7.62 37.93 -34.87
N PHE A 88 -6.89 38.45 -33.89
CA PHE A 88 -7.14 38.24 -32.45
C PHE A 88 -7.71 39.47 -31.73
N LEU A 89 -7.91 40.59 -32.43
CA LEU A 89 -8.50 41.82 -31.90
C LEU A 89 -10.01 41.65 -31.63
N THR A 90 -10.34 41.26 -30.40
CA THR A 90 -11.71 41.34 -29.86
C THR A 90 -11.98 42.78 -29.38
N GLU A 91 -12.24 43.74 -30.29
CA GLU A 91 -12.56 45.18 -30.05
C GLU A 91 -11.62 46.00 -29.12
N ASN A 92 -10.70 45.36 -28.40
CA ASN A 92 -9.88 45.88 -27.32
C ASN A 92 -8.44 46.12 -27.78
N LEU A 93 -7.72 46.95 -27.04
CA LEU A 93 -6.29 47.24 -27.26
C LEU A 93 -5.46 45.94 -27.27
N LEU A 94 -4.43 45.89 -28.12
CA LEU A 94 -3.53 44.72 -28.28
C LEU A 94 -3.03 44.14 -26.94
N PHE A 95 -2.76 45.02 -25.98
CA PHE A 95 -2.26 44.65 -24.67
C PHE A 95 -3.26 43.81 -23.86
N GLU A 96 -4.56 44.10 -23.96
CA GLU A 96 -5.60 43.35 -23.24
C GLU A 96 -5.74 41.93 -23.79
N ASN A 97 -5.66 41.76 -25.11
CA ASN A 97 -5.69 40.44 -25.73
C ASN A 97 -4.44 39.61 -25.33
N ILE A 98 -3.25 40.22 -25.28
CA ILE A 98 -2.03 39.53 -24.81
C ILE A 98 -2.21 39.02 -23.37
N ILE A 99 -2.75 39.86 -22.47
CA ILE A 99 -3.02 39.46 -21.09
C ILE A 99 -4.04 38.31 -21.05
N LEU A 100 -5.15 38.43 -21.78
CA LEU A 100 -6.23 37.45 -21.77
C LEU A 100 -5.74 36.06 -22.23
N PHE A 101 -5.03 36.00 -23.36
CA PHE A 101 -4.50 34.74 -23.89
C PHE A 101 -3.39 34.16 -23.01
N THR A 102 -2.55 35.01 -22.41
CA THR A 102 -1.54 34.55 -21.43
C THR A 102 -2.17 33.94 -20.20
N LEU A 103 -3.18 34.61 -19.61
CA LEU A 103 -3.90 34.13 -18.44
C LEU A 103 -4.63 32.81 -18.73
N ARG A 104 -5.21 32.68 -19.93
CA ARG A 104 -5.83 31.44 -20.41
C ARG A 104 -4.83 30.29 -20.49
N ASN A 105 -3.64 30.52 -21.04
CA ASN A 105 -2.58 29.50 -21.11
C ASN A 105 -2.10 29.08 -19.71
N ILE A 106 -1.95 30.03 -18.79
CA ILE A 106 -1.59 29.75 -17.40
C ILE A 106 -2.69 28.95 -16.70
N PHE A 107 -3.96 29.29 -16.91
CA PHE A 107 -5.09 28.58 -16.31
C PHE A 107 -5.15 27.12 -16.78
N LEU A 108 -5.08 26.90 -18.10
CA LEU A 108 -5.05 25.56 -18.67
C LEU A 108 -3.81 24.79 -18.21
N GLY A 109 -2.66 25.45 -18.14
CA GLY A 109 -1.43 24.90 -17.56
C GLY A 109 -1.59 24.47 -16.11
N SER A 110 -2.27 25.29 -15.30
CA SER A 110 -2.58 24.99 -13.91
C SER A 110 -3.48 23.77 -13.78
N MET A 111 -4.39 23.55 -14.73
CA MET A 111 -5.23 22.35 -14.78
C MET A 111 -4.40 21.08 -15.07
N ALA A 112 -3.34 21.18 -15.87
CA ALA A 112 -2.39 20.08 -16.06
C ALA A 112 -1.65 19.74 -14.76
N PHE A 113 -1.17 20.77 -14.03
CA PHE A 113 -0.57 20.58 -12.71
C PHE A 113 -1.54 19.99 -11.71
N PHE A 114 -2.80 20.40 -11.75
CA PHE A 114 -3.84 19.83 -10.91
C PHE A 114 -3.99 18.33 -11.18
N GLY A 115 -4.06 17.91 -12.46
CA GLY A 115 -4.06 16.49 -12.84
C GLY A 115 -2.85 15.71 -12.32
N MET A 116 -1.67 16.31 -12.39
CA MET A 116 -0.46 15.71 -11.81
C MET A 116 -0.57 15.53 -10.30
N SER A 117 -1.05 16.55 -9.58
CA SER A 117 -1.12 16.54 -8.11
C SER A 117 -2.07 15.47 -7.60
N VAL A 118 -3.23 15.31 -8.24
CA VAL A 118 -4.20 14.28 -7.84
C VAL A 118 -3.63 12.88 -8.12
N SER A 119 -2.92 12.70 -9.24
CA SER A 119 -2.24 11.42 -9.53
C SER A 119 -1.21 11.07 -8.44
N GLU A 120 -0.40 12.03 -8.00
CA GLU A 120 0.61 11.82 -6.97
C GLU A 120 -0.01 11.51 -5.60
N LEU A 121 -1.12 12.18 -5.27
CA LEU A 121 -1.87 11.94 -4.04
C LEU A 121 -2.41 10.51 -3.99
N VAL A 122 -3.02 10.04 -5.09
CA VAL A 122 -3.56 8.67 -5.18
C VAL A 122 -2.44 7.63 -5.10
N ASN A 123 -1.31 7.86 -5.76
CA ASN A 123 -0.16 6.96 -5.69
C ASN A 123 0.45 6.92 -4.28
N SER A 124 0.50 8.06 -3.59
CA SER A 124 0.97 8.14 -2.21
C SER A 124 0.04 7.40 -1.26
N GLN A 125 -1.27 7.56 -1.39
CA GLN A 125 -2.27 6.83 -0.58
C GLN A 125 -2.16 5.31 -0.77
N ARG A 126 -2.06 4.84 -2.01
CA ARG A 126 -1.86 3.40 -2.31
C ARG A 126 -0.57 2.86 -1.68
N SER A 127 0.50 3.65 -1.71
CA SER A 127 1.77 3.25 -1.11
C SER A 127 1.62 3.09 0.42
N ILE A 128 0.99 4.05 1.09
CA ILE A 128 0.71 4.00 2.53
C ILE A 128 -0.13 2.77 2.90
N GLU A 129 -1.18 2.47 2.12
CA GLU A 129 -2.03 1.30 2.35
C GLU A 129 -1.26 -0.01 2.21
N ASN A 130 -0.40 -0.13 1.19
CA ASN A 130 0.45 -1.30 1.00
C ASN A 130 1.45 -1.50 2.16
N TYR A 131 2.05 -0.42 2.67
CA TYR A 131 2.92 -0.49 3.84
C TYR A 131 2.17 -0.96 5.09
N LYS A 132 0.96 -0.45 5.32
CA LYS A 132 0.12 -0.87 6.45
C LYS A 132 -0.25 -2.35 6.38
N ASN A 133 -0.55 -2.85 5.19
CA ASN A 133 -0.87 -4.27 4.98
C ASN A 133 0.34 -5.18 5.18
N GLN A 134 1.53 -4.78 4.72
CA GLN A 134 2.77 -5.55 4.95
C GLN A 134 3.14 -5.63 6.43
N ASP A 135 2.96 -4.54 7.18
CA ASP A 135 3.29 -4.52 8.60
C ASP A 135 2.33 -5.40 9.41
N ASN A 136 1.02 -5.36 9.07
CA ASN A 136 0.03 -6.27 9.63
C ASN A 136 0.36 -7.74 9.35
N GLU A 137 0.81 -8.08 8.13
CA GLU A 137 1.18 -9.46 7.79
C GLU A 137 2.38 -9.97 8.60
N LYS A 138 3.38 -9.11 8.86
CA LYS A 138 4.51 -9.43 9.72
C LYS A 138 4.08 -9.67 11.17
N LEU A 139 3.23 -8.80 11.70
CA LEU A 139 2.68 -8.94 13.07
C LEU A 139 1.89 -10.25 13.23
N ILE A 140 1.08 -10.62 12.22
CA ILE A 140 0.33 -11.89 12.22
C ILE A 140 1.28 -13.10 12.22
N LYS A 141 2.35 -13.07 11.39
CA LYS A 141 3.35 -14.15 11.34
C LYS A 141 4.14 -14.29 12.65
N GLU A 142 4.48 -13.18 13.30
CA GLU A 142 5.14 -13.22 14.61
C GLU A 142 4.22 -13.75 15.70
N ALA A 143 2.95 -13.32 15.71
CA ALA A 143 1.95 -13.82 16.64
C ALA A 143 1.72 -15.33 16.47
N SER A 144 1.64 -15.83 15.22
CA SER A 144 1.46 -17.26 14.95
C SER A 144 2.68 -18.08 15.42
N LYS A 145 3.89 -17.56 15.21
CA LYS A 145 5.12 -18.22 15.67
C LYS A 145 5.19 -18.28 17.20
N LYS A 146 4.80 -17.20 17.90
CA LYS A 146 4.73 -17.18 19.36
C LYS A 146 3.69 -18.17 19.90
N ALA A 147 2.51 -18.24 19.26
CA ALA A 147 1.48 -19.20 19.64
C ALA A 147 1.96 -20.66 19.46
N GLU A 148 2.67 -20.96 18.37
CA GLU A 148 3.24 -22.30 18.14
C GLU A 148 4.30 -22.68 19.18
N LEU A 149 5.14 -21.72 19.60
CA LEU A 149 6.11 -21.93 20.67
C LEU A 149 5.43 -22.20 22.00
N MET A 150 4.40 -21.43 22.37
CA MET A 150 3.62 -21.68 23.59
C MET A 150 2.97 -23.07 23.60
N LEU A 151 2.42 -23.50 22.46
CA LEU A 151 1.85 -24.85 22.33
C LEU A 151 2.91 -25.95 22.49
N LYS A 152 4.11 -25.75 21.94
CA LYS A 152 5.23 -26.68 22.12
C LYS A 152 5.72 -26.73 23.56
N GLU A 153 5.83 -25.58 24.23
CA GLU A 153 6.19 -25.49 25.65
C GLU A 153 5.15 -26.18 26.53
N ALA A 154 3.87 -25.88 26.33
CA ALA A 154 2.78 -26.52 27.06
C ALA A 154 2.76 -28.04 26.86
N LYS A 155 3.05 -28.53 25.64
CA LYS A 155 3.16 -29.96 25.37
C LYS A 155 4.34 -30.59 26.10
N LEU A 156 5.50 -29.94 26.09
CA LEU A 156 6.71 -30.43 26.76
C LEU A 156 6.52 -30.49 28.27
N GLU A 157 5.84 -29.49 28.86
CA GLU A 157 5.50 -29.48 30.27
C GLU A 157 4.46 -30.56 30.63
N SER A 158 3.47 -30.78 29.76
CA SER A 158 2.53 -31.89 29.91
C SER A 158 3.23 -33.25 29.90
N ASP A 159 4.14 -33.48 28.94
CA ASP A 159 4.91 -34.72 28.84
C ASP A 159 5.78 -34.93 30.09
N LYS A 160 6.35 -33.85 30.65
CA LYS A 160 7.12 -33.89 31.89
C LYS A 160 6.24 -34.29 33.08
N ILE A 161 5.05 -33.71 33.21
CA ILE A 161 4.09 -34.06 34.28
C ILE A 161 3.69 -35.54 34.18
N ILE A 162 3.37 -36.02 32.97
CA ILE A 162 3.00 -37.43 32.74
C ILE A 162 4.18 -38.35 33.10
N PHE A 163 5.39 -37.99 32.70
CA PHE A 163 6.59 -38.76 33.02
C PHE A 163 6.83 -38.83 34.53
N GLU A 164 6.75 -37.70 35.24
CA GLU A 164 6.91 -37.66 36.69
C GLU A 164 5.84 -38.48 37.42
N ALA A 165 4.58 -38.40 36.97
CA ALA A 165 3.48 -39.20 37.50
C ALA A 165 3.73 -40.70 37.29
N THR A 166 4.20 -41.09 36.10
CA THR A 166 4.51 -42.48 35.75
C THR A 166 5.66 -43.03 36.59
N LYS A 167 6.70 -42.23 36.81
CA LYS A 167 7.84 -42.58 37.67
C LYS A 167 7.40 -42.79 39.12
N LYS A 168 6.58 -41.88 39.67
CA LYS A 168 6.02 -42.03 41.02
C LYS A 168 5.15 -43.28 41.16
N ALA A 169 4.26 -43.53 40.18
CA ALA A 169 3.42 -44.72 40.17
C ALA A 169 4.25 -46.02 40.15
N SER A 170 5.31 -46.06 39.33
CA SER A 170 6.21 -47.22 39.24
C SER A 170 6.93 -47.48 40.57
N ALA A 171 7.38 -46.43 41.25
CA ALA A 171 7.99 -46.55 42.57
C ALA A 171 7.01 -47.08 43.64
N ILE A 172 5.75 -46.65 43.60
CA ILE A 172 4.69 -47.15 44.50
C ILE A 172 4.42 -48.64 44.22
N ILE A 173 4.34 -49.05 42.95
CA ILE A 173 4.16 -50.47 42.57
C ILE A 173 5.32 -51.32 43.08
N GLU A 174 6.55 -50.85 42.95
CA GLU A 174 7.73 -51.57 43.45
C GLU A 174 7.70 -51.71 44.98
N GLN A 175 7.36 -50.64 45.70
CA GLN A 175 7.19 -50.68 47.15
C GLN A 175 6.09 -51.66 47.57
N LYS A 176 4.94 -51.65 46.88
CA LYS A 176 3.84 -52.60 47.10
C LYS A 176 4.33 -54.05 46.96
N ASN A 177 5.03 -54.36 45.87
CA ASN A 177 5.54 -55.71 45.60
C ASN A 177 6.56 -56.16 46.66
N ARG A 178 7.44 -55.26 47.13
CA ARG A 178 8.37 -55.56 48.23
C ARG A 178 7.62 -55.86 49.53
N LEU A 179 6.55 -55.12 49.82
CA LEU A 179 5.73 -55.30 51.02
C LEU A 179 4.96 -56.63 50.98
N GLU A 180 4.37 -56.97 49.84
CA GLU A 180 3.72 -58.29 49.63
C GLU A 180 4.69 -59.44 49.86
N ARG A 181 5.94 -59.32 49.36
CA ARG A 181 6.96 -60.36 49.59
C ARG A 181 7.30 -60.51 51.06
N LYS A 182 7.52 -59.39 51.77
CA LYS A 182 7.79 -59.39 53.21
C LYS A 182 6.64 -59.97 54.04
N ILE A 183 5.39 -59.64 53.69
CA ILE A 183 4.21 -60.20 54.36
C ILE A 183 4.16 -61.72 54.15
N LYS A 184 4.44 -62.19 52.94
CA LYS A 184 4.47 -63.62 52.64
C LYS A 184 5.56 -64.35 53.43
N GLU A 185 6.77 -63.80 53.44
CA GLU A 185 7.89 -64.29 54.26
C GLU A 185 7.51 -64.32 55.77
N PHE A 186 6.85 -63.29 56.29
CA PHE A 186 6.40 -63.22 57.68
C PHE A 186 5.36 -64.30 58.02
N ILE A 187 4.37 -64.50 57.15
CA ILE A 187 3.34 -65.55 57.31
C ILE A 187 3.97 -66.95 57.32
N ASP A 188 4.96 -67.18 56.46
CA ASP A 188 5.64 -68.48 56.38
C ASP A 188 6.45 -68.76 57.65
N VAL A 189 7.13 -67.75 58.21
CA VAL A 189 7.85 -67.85 59.50
C VAL A 189 6.89 -68.11 60.66
N GLU A 190 5.77 -67.40 60.75
CA GLU A 190 4.75 -67.61 61.78
C GLU A 190 4.19 -69.05 61.73
N LYS A 191 3.88 -69.56 60.52
CA LYS A 191 3.45 -70.95 60.36
C LYS A 191 4.49 -71.95 60.83
N GLU A 192 5.76 -71.68 60.59
CA GLU A 192 6.86 -72.54 61.04
C GLU A 192 7.03 -72.52 62.56
N ILE A 193 6.86 -71.35 63.19
CA ILE A 193 6.86 -71.19 64.66
C ILE A 193 5.68 -71.97 65.27
N ILE A 194 4.47 -71.81 64.73
CA ILE A 194 3.28 -72.53 65.21
C ILE A 194 3.50 -74.05 65.12
N LYS A 195 4.04 -74.55 64.00
CA LYS A 195 4.37 -75.97 63.85
C LYS A 195 5.36 -76.46 64.90
N LYS A 196 6.39 -75.68 65.23
CA LYS A 196 7.35 -76.02 66.31
C LYS A 196 6.67 -76.09 67.68
N TYR A 197 5.78 -75.14 67.99
CA TYR A 197 5.01 -75.15 69.23
C TYR A 197 4.03 -76.32 69.34
N GLU A 198 3.47 -76.79 68.22
CA GLU A 198 2.61 -77.97 68.17
C GLU A 198 3.39 -79.28 68.34
N SER A 199 4.61 -79.36 67.80
CA SER A 199 5.48 -80.54 67.98
C SER A 199 6.08 -80.67 69.38
N ASP A 200 6.32 -79.56 70.08
CA ASP A 200 6.87 -79.57 71.45
C ASP A 200 5.81 -79.92 72.53
N LYS A 201 4.54 -80.06 72.15
CA LYS A 201 3.41 -80.41 73.04
C LYS A 201 3.00 -81.90 72.98
N GLN A 202 3.70 -82.73 72.21
CA GLN A 202 3.57 -84.20 72.23
C GLN A 202 4.72 -84.82 73.03
#